data_AF-A0A9Q0JM92-F1
#
_entry.id   AF-A0A9Q0JM92-F1
#
_cell.length_a   1.000
_cell.length_b   1.000
_cell.length_c   1.000
_cell.angle_alpha   90.00
_cell.angle_beta   90.00
_cell.angle_gamma   90.00
#
_symmetry.space_group_name_H-M   'P 1'
#
loop_
_entity.id
_entity.type
_entity.pdbx_description
1 polymer ?
#
loop_
_entity_poly.entity_id
_entity_poly.type
_entity_poly.pdbx_seq_one_letter_code
_entity_poly.pdbx_strand_id
1 'polypeptide(L)'
;MPLYDCVMLFKPQVKFESVMDLMARVGRHVCRRNGVITDVKTSRTVQLGYGVRKLDGRYYQVFKISMSGPTDADDNDGHTQHQQGAAVPEQGGPLAEVDCC
;
A
#
# COMPACT_ATOMS: atom_id res chain seq x y z
N MET A 1 -13.89 11.34 -7.66
CA MET A 1 -13.03 10.18 -7.34
C MET A 1 -13.03 9.94 -5.85
N PRO A 2 -13.41 8.74 -5.37
CA PRO A 2 -13.18 8.35 -3.98
C PRO A 2 -11.69 8.36 -3.63
N LEU A 3 -11.36 8.81 -2.42
CA LEU A 3 -10.00 8.78 -1.88
C LEU A 3 -9.71 7.37 -1.33
N TYR A 4 -8.65 6.73 -1.82
CA TYR A 4 -8.23 5.42 -1.33
C TYR A 4 -6.87 5.48 -0.64
N ASP A 5 -6.73 4.68 0.42
CA ASP A 5 -5.48 4.38 1.09
C ASP A 5 -5.07 2.94 0.81
N CYS A 6 -4.11 2.72 -0.09
CA CYS A 6 -3.56 1.42 -0.41
C CYS A 6 -2.41 1.08 0.54
N VAL A 7 -2.62 0.13 1.46
CA VAL A 7 -1.58 -0.37 2.37
C VAL A 7 -1.01 -1.69 1.84
N MET A 8 0.29 -1.69 1.57
CA MET A 8 1.03 -2.82 1.03
C MET A 8 2.04 -3.35 2.05
N LEU A 9 1.95 -4.65 2.34
CA LEU A 9 2.83 -5.36 3.27
C LEU A 9 3.81 -6.25 2.50
N PHE A 10 5.10 -5.99 2.67
CA PHE A 10 6.17 -6.71 2.00
C PHE A 10 6.93 -7.62 2.95
N LYS A 11 7.40 -8.75 2.42
CA LYS A 11 8.28 -9.65 3.15
C LYS A 11 9.61 -8.93 3.47
N PRO A 12 10.21 -9.19 4.65
CA PRO A 12 11.41 -8.47 5.10
C PRO A 12 12.65 -8.76 4.24
N GLN A 13 12.65 -9.87 3.50
CA GLN A 13 13.74 -10.29 2.62
C GLN A 13 13.72 -9.61 1.23
N VAL A 14 12.63 -8.91 0.88
CA VAL A 14 12.53 -8.24 -0.43
C VAL A 14 13.32 -6.93 -0.38
N LYS A 15 14.17 -6.71 -1.38
CA LYS A 15 14.94 -5.47 -1.49
C LYS A 15 14.02 -4.28 -1.72
N PHE A 16 14.29 -3.19 -1.01
CA PHE A 16 13.51 -1.95 -1.12
C PHE A 16 13.46 -1.40 -2.56
N GLU A 17 14.56 -1.49 -3.30
CA GLU A 17 14.64 -1.07 -4.70
C GLU A 17 13.59 -1.78 -5.58
N SER A 18 13.42 -3.09 -5.41
CA SER A 18 12.43 -3.88 -6.14
C SER A 18 11.00 -3.50 -5.77
N VAL A 19 10.79 -3.10 -4.51
CA VAL A 19 9.49 -2.59 -4.04
C VAL A 19 9.20 -1.22 -4.65
N MET A 20 10.19 -0.33 -4.73
CA MET A 20 10.05 0.99 -5.34
C MET A 20 9.77 0.90 -6.85
N ASP A 21 10.42 -0.01 -7.57
CA ASP A 21 10.09 -0.26 -8.98
C ASP A 21 8.63 -0.71 -9.14
N LEU A 22 8.16 -1.61 -8.26
CA LEU A 22 6.76 -2.01 -8.24
C LEU A 22 5.83 -0.82 -7.97
N MET A 23 6.15 0.02 -6.97
CA MET A 23 5.35 1.21 -6.66
C MET A 23 5.30 2.19 -7.83
N ALA A 24 6.42 2.40 -8.52
CA ALA A 24 6.44 3.27 -9.69
C ALA A 24 5.53 2.74 -10.81
N ARG A 25 5.45 1.41 -11.01
CA ARG A 25 4.51 0.82 -11.97
C ARG A 25 3.06 1.00 -11.55
N VAL A 26 2.75 0.81 -10.27
CA VAL A 26 1.40 1.04 -9.72
C VAL A 26 1.03 2.51 -9.87
N GLY A 27 1.94 3.42 -9.52
CA GLY A 27 1.70 4.85 -9.64
C GLY A 27 1.43 5.28 -11.08
N ARG A 28 2.21 4.78 -12.05
CA ARG A 28 1.93 5.00 -13.48
C ARG A 28 0.57 4.46 -13.90
N HIS A 29 0.15 3.32 -13.37
CA HIS A 29 -1.16 2.74 -13.68
C HIS A 29 -2.31 3.61 -13.15
N VAL A 30 -2.17 4.12 -11.93
CA VAL A 30 -3.12 5.07 -11.32
C VAL A 30 -3.19 6.36 -12.14
N CYS A 31 -2.05 6.99 -12.44
CA CYS A 31 -2.02 8.22 -13.24
C CYS A 31 -2.60 8.03 -14.65
N ARG A 32 -2.40 6.84 -15.27
CA ARG A 32 -2.97 6.53 -16.59
C ARG A 32 -4.50 6.43 -16.56
N ARG A 33 -5.09 6.06 -15.43
CA ARG A 33 -6.54 6.01 -15.20
C ARG A 33 -7.04 7.29 -14.54
N ASN A 34 -6.40 8.43 -14.84
CA ASN A 34 -6.75 9.76 -14.35
C ASN A 34 -6.72 9.92 -12.82
N GLY A 35 -6.22 8.92 -12.07
CA GLY A 35 -6.06 8.99 -10.63
C GLY A 35 -4.86 9.86 -10.24
N VAL A 36 -4.86 10.32 -9.00
CA VAL A 36 -3.80 11.16 -8.43
C VAL A 36 -3.24 10.48 -7.20
N ILE A 37 -1.93 10.48 -7.05
CA ILE A 37 -1.25 10.03 -5.84
C ILE A 37 -0.94 11.28 -5.02
N THR A 38 -1.42 11.32 -3.79
CA THR A 38 -1.23 12.47 -2.90
C THR A 38 -0.20 12.23 -1.82
N ASP A 39 0.01 10.97 -1.41
CA ASP A 39 0.95 10.65 -0.34
C ASP A 39 1.51 9.23 -0.50
N VAL A 40 2.80 9.06 -0.23
CA VAL A 40 3.46 7.76 -0.17
C VAL A 40 4.29 7.69 1.10
N LYS A 41 3.88 6.83 2.03
CA LYS A 41 4.52 6.67 3.34
C LYS A 41 5.14 5.30 3.46
N THR A 42 6.44 5.26 3.73
CA THR A 42 7.16 4.03 4.04
C THR A 42 7.38 3.92 5.55
N SER A 43 6.98 2.81 6.16
CA SER A 43 7.26 2.51 7.56
C SER A 43 8.43 1.52 7.65
N ARG A 44 9.28 1.64 8.69
CA ARG A 44 10.26 0.60 9.02
C ARG A 44 9.59 -0.75 9.24
N THR A 45 10.38 -1.81 9.37
CA THR A 45 9.89 -3.15 9.71
C THR A 45 8.92 -3.10 10.88
N VAL A 46 7.66 -3.46 10.61
CA VAL A 46 6.56 -3.53 11.56
C VAL A 46 6.44 -4.96 12.06
N GLN A 47 6.31 -5.12 13.38
CA GLN A 47 5.99 -6.41 13.99
C GLN A 47 4.48 -6.65 13.94
N LEU A 48 4.09 -7.83 13.47
CA LEU A 48 2.70 -8.26 13.39
C LEU A 48 2.30 -8.97 14.69
N GLY A 49 1.06 -8.74 15.14
CA GLY A 49 0.51 -9.43 16.31
C GLY A 49 0.34 -10.95 16.11
N TYR A 50 0.36 -11.42 14.86
CA TYR A 50 0.36 -12.84 14.51
C TYR A 50 1.15 -13.09 13.23
N GLY A 51 1.62 -14.33 13.07
CA GLY A 51 2.39 -14.73 11.90
C GLY A 51 1.49 -14.94 10.68
N VAL A 52 1.61 -14.07 9.66
CA VAL A 52 0.89 -14.21 8.39
C VAL A 52 1.51 -15.35 7.58
N ARG A 53 0.68 -16.32 7.19
CA ARG A 53 1.12 -17.47 6.39
C ARG A 53 1.18 -17.12 4.91
N LYS A 54 2.34 -17.31 4.31
CA LYS A 54 2.59 -17.30 2.86
C LYS A 54 3.10 -18.70 2.45
N LEU A 55 3.25 -18.94 1.14
CA LEU A 55 3.70 -20.24 0.61
C LEU A 55 5.08 -20.66 1.15
N ASP A 56 5.90 -19.69 1.50
CA ASP A 56 7.28 -19.82 1.98
C ASP A 56 7.41 -19.84 3.51
N GLY A 57 6.31 -19.73 4.25
CA GLY A 57 6.33 -19.82 5.71
C GLY A 57 5.44 -18.80 6.42
N ARG A 58 5.65 -18.65 7.73
CA ARG A 58 4.96 -17.65 8.56
C ARG A 58 5.86 -16.45 8.82
N TYR A 59 5.31 -15.25 8.60
CA TYR A 59 6.03 -13.99 8.76
C TYR A 59 5.42 -13.17 9.89
N TYR A 60 6.26 -12.80 10.87
CA TYR A 60 5.90 -11.97 12.01
C TYR A 60 6.42 -10.54 11.88
N GLN A 61 7.29 -10.30 10.90
CA GLN A 61 7.87 -8.99 10.61
C GLN A 61 7.67 -8.69 9.12
N VAL A 62 7.24 -7.48 8.80
CA VAL A 62 6.96 -7.03 7.43
C VAL A 62 7.36 -5.58 7.27
N PHE A 63 7.59 -5.14 6.03
CA PHE A 63 7.73 -3.73 5.69
C PHE A 63 6.39 -3.18 5.18
N LYS A 64 5.97 -1.99 5.63
CA LYS A 64 4.68 -1.37 5.25
C LYS A 64 4.93 -0.15 4.36
N ILE A 65 4.20 -0.07 3.25
CA ILE A 65 4.10 1.16 2.46
C ILE A 65 2.62 1.48 2.28
N SER A 66 2.24 2.72 2.54
CA SER A 66 0.91 3.25 2.29
C SER A 66 0.96 4.24 1.14
N MET A 67 0.01 4.15 0.22
CA MET A 67 -0.15 5.07 -0.90
C MET A 67 -1.58 5.61 -0.89
N SER A 68 -1.72 6.92 -0.81
CA SER A 68 -3.02 7.59 -0.69
C SER A 68 -3.29 8.40 -1.95
N GLY A 69 -4.54 8.40 -2.42
CA GLY A 69 -4.89 9.18 -3.58
C GLY A 69 -6.31 8.95 -4.10
N PRO A 70 -6.94 9.96 -4.72
CA PRO A 70 -8.19 9.76 -5.43
C PRO A 70 -7.95 8.96 -6.71
N THR A 71 -8.68 7.85 -6.87
CA THR A 71 -8.66 7.05 -8.10
C THR A 71 -10.07 6.86 -8.63
N ASP A 72 -10.20 6.42 -9.88
CA ASP A 72 -11.52 6.11 -10.43
C ASP A 72 -12.05 4.84 -9.74
N ALA A 73 -13.38 4.76 -9.58
CA ALA A 73 -14.00 3.63 -8.88
C ALA A 73 -13.79 2.30 -9.64
N ASP A 74 -13.61 2.37 -10.96
CA ASP A 74 -13.29 1.24 -11.85
C ASP A 74 -11.81 0.80 -11.75
N ASP A 75 -10.97 1.42 -10.91
CA ASP A 75 -9.60 0.92 -10.71
C ASP A 75 -9.56 -0.42 -9.96
N ASN A 76 -10.59 -0.69 -9.15
CA ASN A 76 -10.66 -1.87 -8.28
C ASN A 76 -11.53 -2.96 -8.91
N ASP A 77 -11.03 -3.61 -9.97
CA ASP A 77 -11.59 -4.86 -10.54
C ASP A 77 -11.45 -6.08 -9.59
N GLY A 78 -11.45 -5.84 -8.27
CA GLY A 78 -11.36 -6.85 -7.23
C GLY A 78 -12.75 -7.42 -6.94
N HIS A 79 -12.92 -8.72 -7.22
CA HIS A 79 -14.05 -9.53 -6.77
C HIS A 79 -14.34 -9.28 -5.28
N THR A 80 -15.37 -8.49 -4.98
CA THR A 80 -15.81 -8.22 -3.60
C THR A 80 -16.39 -9.51 -3.01
N GLN A 81 -15.60 -10.22 -2.20
CA GLN A 81 -16.18 -11.11 -1.18
C GLN A 81 -16.29 -10.33 0.12
N HIS A 82 -17.53 -10.12 0.57
CA HIS A 82 -17.86 -9.51 1.85
C HIS A 82 -17.17 -10.27 3.00
N GLN A 83 -16.21 -9.65 3.67
CA GLN A 83 -15.87 -10.04 5.03
C GLN A 83 -15.55 -8.80 5.86
N GLN A 84 -16.42 -8.54 6.83
CA GLN A 84 -16.35 -7.43 7.78
C GLN A 84 -15.15 -7.60 8.72
N GLY A 85 -14.36 -6.54 8.92
CA GLY A 85 -13.26 -6.50 9.88
C GLY A 85 -12.94 -5.06 10.29
N ALA A 86 -12.82 -4.83 11.60
CA ALA A 86 -12.88 -3.56 12.29
C ALA A 86 -11.73 -2.57 11.99
N ALA A 87 -12.06 -1.27 12.08
CA ALA A 87 -11.16 -0.13 11.92
C ALA A 87 -10.20 0.06 13.11
N VAL A 88 -8.96 0.49 12.82
CA VAL A 88 -7.98 1.01 13.80
C VAL A 88 -7.49 2.37 13.29
N PRO A 89 -7.37 3.42 14.12
CA PRO A 89 -7.03 4.77 13.68
C PRO A 89 -5.51 4.96 13.52
N GLU A 90 -5.04 5.51 12.39
CA GLU A 90 -3.63 5.93 12.22
C GLU A 90 -3.45 7.45 12.44
N GLN A 91 -2.49 7.77 13.31
CA GLN A 91 -2.07 9.11 13.70
C GLN A 91 -1.11 9.71 12.64
N GLY A 92 -1.28 11.01 12.38
CA GLY A 92 -0.55 11.75 11.34
C GLY A 92 0.95 11.92 11.60
N GLY A 93 1.74 11.76 10.54
CA GLY A 93 3.17 12.06 10.45
C GLY A 93 3.51 12.63 9.06
N PRO A 94 4.66 13.33 8.92
CA PRO A 94 4.84 14.40 7.94
C PRO A 94 4.92 13.92 6.49
N LEU A 95 4.39 14.77 5.62
CA LEU A 95 4.20 14.60 4.18
C LEU A 95 5.56 14.60 3.46
N ALA A 96 5.91 13.50 2.80
CA ALA A 96 6.96 13.49 1.80
C ALA A 96 6.28 13.65 0.44
N GLU A 97 6.36 14.88 -0.10
CA GLU A 97 5.89 15.22 -1.43
C GLU A 97 6.76 14.47 -2.46
N VAL A 98 6.24 13.35 -2.96
CA VAL A 98 6.81 12.67 -4.13
C VAL A 98 6.16 13.29 -5.35
N ASP A 99 6.88 14.24 -5.95
CA ASP A 99 6.50 14.90 -7.19
C ASP A 99 6.25 13.83 -8.25
N CYS A 100 4.98 13.63 -8.62
CA CYS A 100 4.60 12.74 -9.71
C CYS A 100 4.70 13.52 -11.02
N CYS A 101 5.93 13.76 -11.47
CA CYS A 101 6.29 14.15 -12.84
C CYS A 101 7.69 13.64 -13.18
#